data_AF-A0A7S1M1N0-F1
#
_entry.id   AF-A0A7S1M1N0-F1
#
_cell.length_a   1.000
_cell.length_b   1.000
_cell.length_c   1.000
_cell.angle_alpha   90.00
_cell.angle_beta   90.00
_cell.angle_gamma   90.00
#
_symmetry.space_group_name_H-M   'P 1'
#
loop_
_entity.id
_entity.type
_entity.pdbx_description
1 polymer ?
#
loop_
_entity_poly.entity_id
_entity_poly.type
_entity_poly.pdbx_seq_one_letter_code
_entity_poly.pdbx_strand_id
1 'polypeptide(L)'
;NLRFSRLEQEFFSQTSDSLVKATMQIYGTVTKDLLPIPSKSHYLFNLRDLSKVFQGIYSACLEVMENKEQLITLWMHEAFRTFSDRMNDPNDKSWFRNLVVEKLAAIFQTKWNTLLKDGRNPIFVDFWDGDFDEMAKYKLVPSNAELKQKLEDSLENFNAEPGARAMNLVFFVDAMEHLCRIHRIIRQPRGNALLVGLGGSGRTSLTRLAAYLAGYQVFSIEINKKYDTDSFHEDLRTLYKATGGPRKQQRVFYFSDNQIVNSTFLEDINNMLSVGE
;
A
#
# COMPACT_ATOMS: atom_id res chain seq x y z
N ASN A 1 -5.84 1.27 26.48
CA ASN A 1 -5.80 0.20 27.50
C ASN A 1 -6.56 -1.01 26.99
N LEU A 2 -5.94 -1.79 26.10
CA LEU A 2 -6.55 -2.98 25.49
C LEU A 2 -6.30 -4.18 26.43
N ARG A 3 -7.38 -4.70 27.03
CA ARG A 3 -7.35 -5.93 27.85
C ARG A 3 -7.66 -7.11 26.94
N PHE A 4 -6.64 -7.65 26.28
CA PHE A 4 -6.71 -9.02 25.74
C PHE A 4 -6.94 -10.00 26.90
N SER A 5 -7.73 -11.05 26.70
CA SER A 5 -7.84 -12.14 27.69
C SER A 5 -6.49 -12.84 27.87
N ARG A 6 -6.25 -13.46 29.04
CA ARG A 6 -4.94 -14.06 29.38
C ARG A 6 -4.50 -15.15 28.38
N LEU A 7 -5.46 -15.86 27.78
CA LEU A 7 -5.22 -16.87 26.75
C LEU A 7 -4.89 -16.26 25.38
N GLU A 8 -5.57 -15.16 25.00
CA GLU A 8 -5.20 -14.40 23.81
C GLU A 8 -3.80 -13.80 23.94
N GLN A 9 -3.42 -13.29 25.12
CA GLN A 9 -2.08 -12.73 25.36
C GLN A 9 -0.96 -13.76 25.18
N GLU A 10 -1.10 -14.96 25.73
CA GLU A 10 -0.09 -16.03 25.56
C GLU A 10 -0.02 -16.52 24.10
N PHE A 11 -1.17 -16.62 23.45
CA PHE A 11 -1.29 -17.03 22.04
C PHE A 11 -0.65 -16.02 21.07
N PHE A 12 -0.93 -14.73 21.27
CA PHE A 12 -0.31 -13.67 20.50
C PHE A 12 1.19 -13.59 20.77
N SER A 13 1.66 -13.88 21.99
CA SER A 13 3.09 -13.88 22.33
C SER A 13 3.90 -14.92 21.52
N GLN A 14 3.46 -16.18 21.48
CA GLN A 14 4.18 -17.23 20.74
C GLN A 14 4.16 -17.01 19.22
N THR A 15 3.02 -16.53 18.71
CA THR A 15 2.90 -16.22 17.28
C THR A 15 3.74 -14.99 16.93
N SER A 16 3.82 -13.99 17.81
CA SER A 16 4.64 -12.79 17.64
C SER A 16 6.12 -13.12 17.47
N ASP A 17 6.70 -13.97 18.32
CA ASP A 17 8.11 -14.38 18.19
C ASP A 17 8.38 -15.08 16.85
N SER A 18 7.42 -15.89 16.40
CA SER A 18 7.46 -16.56 15.11
C SER A 18 7.41 -15.57 13.94
N LEU A 19 6.56 -14.53 14.04
CA LEU A 19 6.47 -13.43 13.06
C LEU A 19 7.77 -12.65 12.96
N VAL A 20 8.36 -12.28 14.11
CA VAL A 20 9.65 -11.59 14.18
C VAL A 20 10.74 -12.43 13.53
N LYS A 21 10.86 -13.70 13.93
CA LYS A 21 11.84 -14.63 13.37
C LYS A 21 11.68 -14.79 11.85
N ALA A 22 10.45 -14.99 11.37
CA ALA A 22 10.18 -15.16 9.94
C ALA A 22 10.53 -13.90 9.14
N THR A 23 10.17 -12.72 9.65
CA THR A 23 10.45 -11.43 8.99
C THR A 23 11.94 -11.15 8.94
N MET A 24 12.68 -11.42 10.03
CA MET A 24 14.15 -11.30 10.06
C MET A 24 14.83 -12.24 9.06
N GLN A 25 14.36 -13.49 8.96
CA GLN A 25 14.91 -14.43 7.99
C GLN A 25 14.63 -14.01 6.55
N ILE A 26 13.40 -13.56 6.24
CA ILE A 26 13.07 -13.03 4.91
C ILE A 26 13.97 -11.85 4.57
N TYR A 27 14.10 -10.87 5.47
CA TYR A 27 14.95 -9.71 5.26
C TYR A 27 16.41 -10.10 5.03
N GLY A 28 16.96 -11.00 5.85
CA GLY A 28 18.33 -11.48 5.70
C GLY A 28 18.58 -12.17 4.35
N THR A 29 17.63 -12.99 3.89
CA THR A 29 17.73 -13.64 2.57
C THR A 29 17.58 -12.64 1.43
N VAL A 30 16.59 -11.74 1.48
CA VAL A 30 16.34 -10.72 0.45
C VAL A 30 17.54 -9.78 0.31
N THR A 31 18.10 -9.29 1.42
CA THR A 31 19.27 -8.40 1.39
C THR A 31 20.53 -9.07 0.89
N LYS A 32 20.66 -10.38 1.08
CA LYS A 32 21.79 -11.17 0.61
C LYS A 32 21.69 -11.51 -0.87
N ASP A 33 20.52 -11.95 -1.33
CA ASP A 33 20.35 -12.58 -2.64
C ASP A 33 19.85 -11.59 -3.71
N LEU A 34 19.10 -10.54 -3.32
CA LEU A 34 18.54 -9.53 -4.23
C LEU A 34 19.32 -8.21 -4.14
N LEU A 35 20.57 -8.25 -4.59
CA LEU A 35 21.43 -7.07 -4.64
C LEU A 35 21.04 -6.11 -5.77
N PRO A 36 21.19 -4.78 -5.57
CA PRO A 36 20.92 -3.80 -6.60
C PRO A 36 21.93 -3.93 -7.75
N ILE A 37 21.40 -4.11 -8.95
CA ILE A 37 22.15 -4.12 -10.22
C ILE A 37 21.56 -3.07 -11.16
N PRO A 38 22.24 -2.65 -12.26
CA PRO A 38 21.73 -1.61 -13.14
C PRO A 38 20.29 -1.82 -13.64
N SER A 39 19.88 -3.07 -13.91
CA SER A 39 18.51 -3.41 -14.32
C SER A 39 17.48 -3.47 -13.19
N LYS A 40 17.93 -3.51 -11.92
CA LYS A 40 17.13 -3.65 -10.69
C LYS A 40 17.64 -2.71 -9.59
N SER A 41 18.00 -1.47 -9.95
CA SER A 41 18.66 -0.51 -9.06
C SER A 41 17.82 -0.09 -7.85
N HIS A 42 16.50 -0.27 -7.94
CA HIS A 42 15.52 0.01 -6.90
C HIS A 42 15.40 -1.10 -5.85
N TYR A 43 16.19 -2.19 -5.95
CA TYR A 43 16.24 -3.27 -4.98
C TYR A 43 17.10 -2.88 -3.78
N LEU A 44 16.66 -1.83 -3.09
CA LEU A 44 17.30 -1.29 -1.89
C LEU A 44 16.43 -1.66 -0.69
N PHE A 45 16.99 -2.50 0.19
CA PHE A 45 16.31 -2.98 1.38
C PHE A 45 17.09 -2.57 2.63
N ASN A 46 16.40 -2.01 3.63
CA ASN A 46 17.01 -1.55 4.87
C ASN A 46 16.15 -1.89 6.09
N LEU A 47 16.63 -1.58 7.31
CA LEU A 47 15.93 -1.93 8.54
C LEU A 47 14.54 -1.27 8.68
N ARG A 48 14.25 -0.17 7.97
CA ARG A 48 12.92 0.43 7.94
C ARG A 48 11.90 -0.51 7.30
N ASP A 49 12.32 -1.39 6.39
CA ASP A 49 11.43 -2.36 5.76
C ASP A 49 10.91 -3.38 6.78
N LEU A 50 11.75 -3.81 7.74
CA LEU A 50 11.29 -4.63 8.86
C LEU A 50 10.18 -3.90 9.63
N SER A 51 10.39 -2.63 9.98
CA SER A 51 9.40 -1.82 10.68
C SER A 51 8.09 -1.66 9.90
N LYS A 52 8.15 -1.53 8.56
CA LYS A 52 6.97 -1.40 7.69
C LYS A 52 6.08 -2.63 7.72
N VAL A 53 6.65 -3.84 7.80
CA VAL A 53 5.87 -5.08 7.93
C VAL A 53 5.02 -5.02 9.22
N PHE A 54 5.65 -4.72 10.36
CA PHE A 54 4.94 -4.65 11.64
C PHE A 54 4.01 -3.46 11.75
N GLN A 55 4.35 -2.33 11.13
CA GLN A 55 3.47 -1.18 11.03
C GLN A 55 2.17 -1.53 10.29
N GLY A 56 2.25 -2.28 9.20
CA GLY A 56 1.07 -2.79 8.49
C GLY A 56 0.26 -3.77 9.34
N ILE A 57 0.93 -4.68 10.05
CA ILE A 57 0.25 -5.61 10.99
C ILE A 57 -0.47 -4.84 12.09
N TYR A 58 0.16 -3.81 12.67
CA TYR A 58 -0.41 -2.99 13.74
C TYR A 58 -1.55 -2.08 13.24
N SER A 59 -1.52 -1.71 11.96
CA SER A 59 -2.61 -0.94 11.34
C SER A 59 -3.88 -1.78 11.17
N ALA A 60 -3.75 -3.12 11.18
CA ALA A 60 -4.90 -4.00 11.26
C ALA A 60 -5.48 -3.98 12.68
N CYS A 61 -6.79 -3.83 12.81
CA CYS A 61 -7.44 -4.01 14.10
C CYS A 61 -7.33 -5.49 14.51
N LEU A 62 -6.35 -5.80 15.37
CA LEU A 62 -6.10 -7.16 15.87
C LEU A 62 -7.31 -7.75 16.60
N GLU A 63 -8.25 -6.92 17.06
CA GLU A 63 -9.52 -7.35 17.67
C GLU A 63 -10.42 -8.14 16.70
N VAL A 64 -10.22 -7.99 15.39
CA VAL A 64 -10.96 -8.73 14.36
C VAL A 64 -10.31 -10.08 14.05
N MET A 65 -9.09 -10.33 14.56
CA MET A 65 -8.35 -11.56 14.30
C MET A 65 -8.74 -12.63 15.31
N GLU A 66 -9.50 -13.61 14.84
CA GLU A 66 -10.04 -14.70 15.66
C GLU A 66 -9.06 -15.87 15.80
N ASN A 67 -8.09 -16.00 14.89
CA ASN A 67 -7.17 -17.14 14.85
C ASN A 67 -5.76 -16.80 14.33
N LYS A 68 -4.83 -17.75 14.55
CA LYS A 68 -3.42 -17.67 14.16
C LYS A 68 -3.29 -17.59 12.64
N GLU A 69 -4.13 -18.30 11.92
CA GLU A 69 -4.11 -18.40 10.47
C GLU A 69 -4.37 -17.04 9.82
N GLN A 70 -5.33 -16.26 10.35
CA GLN A 70 -5.61 -14.90 9.90
C GLN A 70 -4.42 -13.97 10.15
N LEU A 71 -3.80 -14.04 11.33
CA LEU A 71 -2.61 -13.24 11.65
C LEU A 71 -1.42 -13.60 10.74
N ILE A 72 -1.20 -14.89 10.46
CA ILE A 72 -0.16 -15.33 9.51
C ILE A 72 -0.48 -14.85 8.09
N THR A 73 -1.75 -14.90 7.68
CA THR A 73 -2.17 -14.46 6.35
C THR A 73 -2.00 -12.94 6.18
N LEU A 74 -2.26 -12.17 7.24
CA LEU A 74 -1.95 -10.74 7.28
C LEU A 74 -0.43 -10.50 7.21
N TRP A 75 0.37 -11.23 7.97
CA TRP A 75 1.83 -11.12 7.87
C TRP A 75 2.34 -11.43 6.47
N MET A 76 1.81 -12.47 5.82
CA MET A 76 2.13 -12.77 4.43
C MET A 76 1.83 -11.56 3.56
N HIS A 77 0.61 -10.99 3.65
CA HIS A 77 0.25 -9.79 2.90
C HIS A 77 1.28 -8.68 3.08
N GLU A 78 1.61 -8.35 4.33
CA GLU A 78 2.54 -7.28 4.67
C GLU A 78 3.98 -7.54 4.21
N ALA A 79 4.42 -8.81 4.21
CA ALA A 79 5.69 -9.21 3.63
C ALA A 79 5.71 -8.99 2.09
N PHE A 80 4.63 -9.37 1.38
CA PHE A 80 4.51 -9.10 -0.05
C PHE A 80 4.49 -7.60 -0.35
N ARG A 81 3.72 -6.81 0.40
CA ARG A 81 3.62 -5.36 0.17
C ARG A 81 4.93 -4.63 0.45
N THR A 82 5.72 -5.14 1.40
CA THR A 82 6.99 -4.50 1.78
C THR A 82 8.13 -4.87 0.82
N PHE A 83 8.26 -6.16 0.48
CA PHE A 83 9.40 -6.67 -0.27
C PHE A 83 9.09 -6.93 -1.75
N SER A 84 8.01 -7.66 -2.03
CA SER A 84 7.68 -8.11 -3.39
C SER A 84 7.19 -7.01 -4.31
N ASP A 85 6.57 -5.95 -3.79
CA ASP A 85 6.03 -4.86 -4.62
C ASP A 85 7.12 -4.07 -5.35
N ARG A 86 8.38 -4.16 -4.91
CA ARG A 86 9.55 -3.59 -5.62
C ARG A 86 10.03 -4.46 -6.76
N MET A 87 9.64 -5.74 -6.81
CA MET A 87 10.18 -6.69 -7.78
C MET A 87 9.48 -6.52 -9.13
N ASN A 88 10.25 -6.30 -10.18
CA ASN A 88 9.73 -6.16 -11.55
C ASN A 88 9.85 -7.47 -12.35
N ASP A 89 10.79 -8.34 -12.00
CA ASP A 89 11.03 -9.62 -12.66
C ASP A 89 10.06 -10.71 -12.15
N PRO A 90 9.33 -11.41 -13.04
CA PRO A 90 8.49 -12.54 -12.68
C PRO A 90 9.24 -13.64 -11.91
N ASN A 91 10.53 -13.87 -12.22
CA ASN A 91 11.34 -14.87 -11.53
C ASN A 91 11.58 -14.48 -10.08
N ASP A 92 11.90 -13.21 -9.81
CA ASP A 92 12.10 -12.71 -8.45
C ASP A 92 10.79 -12.79 -7.64
N LYS A 93 9.65 -12.47 -8.26
CA LYS A 93 8.34 -12.60 -7.61
C LYS A 93 8.03 -14.06 -7.23
N SER A 94 8.32 -15.00 -8.14
CA SER A 94 8.15 -16.43 -7.90
C SER A 94 9.10 -16.92 -6.81
N TRP A 95 10.36 -16.50 -6.85
CA TRP A 95 11.36 -16.78 -5.82
C TRP A 95 10.93 -16.29 -4.45
N PHE A 96 10.47 -15.04 -4.34
CA PHE A 96 10.01 -14.46 -3.08
C PHE A 96 8.79 -15.21 -2.53
N ARG A 97 7.85 -15.59 -3.40
CA ARG A 97 6.72 -16.42 -3.01
C ARG A 97 7.18 -17.76 -2.44
N ASN A 98 8.14 -18.42 -3.07
CA ASN A 98 8.70 -19.68 -2.59
C ASN A 98 9.42 -19.51 -1.24
N LEU A 99 10.13 -18.39 -1.05
CA LEU A 99 10.75 -18.04 0.23
C LEU A 99 9.69 -17.90 1.34
N VAL A 100 8.56 -17.23 1.07
CA VAL A 100 7.44 -17.14 2.03
C VAL A 100 6.87 -18.53 2.32
N VAL A 101 6.64 -19.36 1.30
CA VAL A 101 6.15 -20.75 1.46
C VAL A 101 7.09 -21.58 2.34
N GLU A 102 8.41 -21.45 2.15
CA GLU A 102 9.41 -22.10 2.99
C GLU A 102 9.26 -21.68 4.47
N LYS A 103 9.10 -20.37 4.73
CA LYS A 103 8.94 -19.86 6.11
C LYS A 103 7.61 -20.30 6.74
N LEU A 104 6.53 -20.40 5.97
CA LEU A 104 5.26 -20.98 6.42
C LEU A 104 5.44 -22.41 6.92
N ALA A 105 6.15 -23.25 6.16
CA ALA A 105 6.39 -24.64 6.55
C ALA A 105 7.36 -24.76 7.74
N ALA A 106 8.48 -24.03 7.71
CA ALA A 106 9.56 -24.19 8.69
C ALA A 106 9.28 -23.54 10.05
N ILE A 107 8.58 -22.40 10.07
CA ILE A 107 8.38 -21.61 11.30
C ILE A 107 6.95 -21.80 11.84
N PHE A 108 5.96 -21.65 10.96
CA PHE A 108 4.55 -21.65 11.38
C PHE A 108 3.90 -23.04 11.33
N GLN A 109 4.59 -24.02 10.73
CA GLN A 109 4.13 -25.40 10.53
C GLN A 109 2.79 -25.45 9.78
N THR A 110 2.60 -24.54 8.81
CA THR A 110 1.39 -24.45 7.98
C THR A 110 1.72 -24.44 6.50
N LYS A 111 0.70 -24.65 5.66
CA LYS A 111 0.83 -24.66 4.20
C LYS A 111 0.06 -23.49 3.62
N TRP A 112 0.56 -22.96 2.50
CA TRP A 112 -0.11 -21.87 1.78
C TRP A 112 -1.58 -22.18 1.49
N ASN A 113 -1.87 -23.37 0.94
CA ASN A 113 -3.23 -23.77 0.54
C ASN A 113 -4.19 -23.98 1.73
N THR A 114 -3.65 -24.13 2.95
CA THR A 114 -4.46 -24.16 4.17
C THR A 114 -4.99 -22.77 4.51
N LEU A 115 -4.21 -21.72 4.20
CA LEU A 115 -4.56 -20.32 4.45
C LEU A 115 -5.38 -19.71 3.30
N LEU A 116 -5.00 -20.01 2.06
CA LEU A 116 -5.62 -19.49 0.84
C LEU A 116 -5.87 -20.62 -0.16
N LYS A 117 -7.12 -21.08 -0.25
CA LYS A 117 -7.50 -22.25 -1.06
C LYS A 117 -7.31 -22.04 -2.56
N ASP A 118 -7.46 -20.80 -3.02
CA ASP A 118 -7.31 -20.40 -4.43
C ASP A 118 -5.84 -20.15 -4.84
N GLY A 119 -4.90 -20.28 -3.91
CA GLY A 119 -3.47 -20.16 -4.17
C GLY A 119 -2.98 -18.75 -4.51
N ARG A 120 -3.85 -17.72 -4.55
CA ARG A 120 -3.43 -16.34 -4.84
C ARG A 120 -2.57 -15.75 -3.71
N ASN A 121 -2.01 -14.58 -3.96
CA ASN A 121 -1.40 -13.77 -2.90
C ASN A 121 -2.49 -13.14 -2.02
N PRO A 122 -2.32 -13.12 -0.68
CA PRO A 122 -3.28 -12.45 0.19
C PRO A 122 -3.34 -10.96 -0.13
N ILE A 123 -4.54 -10.42 -0.20
CA ILE A 123 -4.81 -8.99 -0.38
C ILE A 123 -5.69 -8.57 0.79
N PHE A 124 -5.21 -7.62 1.58
CA PHE A 124 -6.00 -6.97 2.62
C PHE A 124 -6.36 -5.56 2.20
N VAL A 125 -7.59 -5.17 2.48
CA VAL A 125 -8.14 -3.83 2.21
C VAL A 125 -9.03 -3.41 3.37
N ASP A 126 -9.13 -2.12 3.63
CA ASP A 126 -9.98 -1.54 4.67
C ASP A 126 -11.31 -0.98 4.11
N PHE A 127 -11.43 -0.78 2.79
CA PHE A 127 -12.69 -0.34 2.16
C PHE A 127 -13.75 -1.46 1.97
N TRP A 128 -13.56 -2.65 2.58
CA TRP A 128 -14.41 -3.81 2.31
C TRP A 128 -15.85 -3.62 2.81
N ASP A 129 -16.01 -3.16 4.05
CA ASP A 129 -17.30 -3.04 4.73
C ASP A 129 -18.11 -1.80 4.30
N GLY A 130 -17.54 -0.94 3.45
CA GLY A 130 -18.13 0.35 3.12
C GLY A 130 -17.75 1.43 4.14
N ASP A 131 -17.88 2.67 3.68
CA ASP A 131 -17.56 3.93 4.34
C ASP A 131 -16.09 4.31 4.50
N PHE A 132 -15.84 5.61 4.29
CA PHE A 132 -14.59 6.34 4.54
C PHE A 132 -14.30 6.47 6.05
N ASP A 133 -14.61 5.43 6.81
CA ASP A 133 -14.61 5.43 8.26
C ASP A 133 -13.19 5.24 8.78
N GLU A 134 -12.83 6.00 9.82
CA GLU A 134 -11.61 5.76 10.59
C GLU A 134 -11.64 4.39 11.30
N MET A 135 -12.83 3.80 11.47
CA MET A 135 -13.04 2.44 11.98
C MET A 135 -13.00 1.34 10.91
N ALA A 136 -12.72 1.69 9.65
CA ALA A 136 -12.63 0.75 8.55
C ALA A 136 -11.68 -0.41 8.89
N LYS A 137 -12.21 -1.64 8.86
CA LYS A 137 -11.48 -2.83 9.29
C LYS A 137 -10.62 -3.37 8.17
N TYR A 138 -9.32 -3.51 8.43
CA TYR A 138 -8.39 -4.13 7.47
C TYR A 138 -8.68 -5.63 7.33
N LYS A 139 -9.32 -6.02 6.23
CA LYS A 139 -9.88 -7.35 6.01
C LYS A 139 -9.27 -8.03 4.80
N LEU A 140 -9.17 -9.36 4.90
CA LEU A 140 -8.79 -10.21 3.79
C LEU A 140 -9.89 -10.16 2.72
N VAL A 141 -9.51 -9.78 1.50
CA VAL A 141 -10.35 -9.92 0.31
C VAL A 141 -10.69 -11.40 0.12
N PRO A 142 -11.95 -11.82 -0.05
CA PRO A 142 -12.32 -13.23 -0.19
C PRO A 142 -11.88 -13.86 -1.52
N SER A 143 -12.09 -13.17 -2.64
CA SER A 143 -11.72 -13.64 -3.98
C SER A 143 -11.46 -12.47 -4.95
N ASN A 144 -10.74 -12.75 -6.04
CA ASN A 144 -10.54 -11.74 -7.10
C ASN A 144 -11.85 -11.36 -7.80
N ALA A 145 -12.83 -12.27 -7.88
CA ALA A 145 -14.12 -12.01 -8.49
C ALA A 145 -14.95 -11.02 -7.65
N GLU A 146 -14.99 -11.23 -6.33
CA GLU A 146 -15.67 -10.31 -5.42
C GLU A 146 -14.97 -8.96 -5.32
N LEU A 147 -13.63 -8.95 -5.32
CA LEU A 147 -12.87 -7.70 -5.39
C LEU A 147 -13.21 -6.91 -6.67
N LYS A 148 -13.28 -7.61 -7.81
CA LYS A 148 -13.63 -6.98 -9.07
C LYS A 148 -15.01 -6.32 -8.98
N GLN A 149 -16.03 -7.05 -8.52
CA GLN A 149 -17.37 -6.51 -8.36
C GLN A 149 -17.37 -5.27 -7.45
N LYS A 150 -16.73 -5.37 -6.27
CA LYS A 150 -16.64 -4.26 -5.32
C LYS A 150 -16.00 -3.01 -5.93
N LEU A 151 -14.97 -3.17 -6.75
CA LEU A 151 -14.29 -2.07 -7.43
C LEU A 151 -15.11 -1.49 -8.60
N GLU A 152 -15.86 -2.33 -9.32
CA GLU A 152 -16.79 -1.89 -10.36
C GLU A 152 -17.92 -1.04 -9.75
N ASP A 153 -18.54 -1.50 -8.65
CA ASP A 153 -19.56 -0.74 -7.92
C ASP A 153 -18.99 0.60 -7.40
N SER A 154 -17.76 0.58 -6.86
CA SER A 154 -17.10 1.78 -6.35
C SER A 154 -16.76 2.78 -7.46
N LEU A 155 -16.41 2.30 -8.65
CA LEU A 155 -16.17 3.14 -9.81
C LEU A 155 -17.46 3.78 -10.33
N GLU A 156 -18.57 3.03 -10.33
CA GLU A 156 -19.89 3.58 -10.68
C GLU A 156 -20.29 4.70 -9.73
N ASN A 157 -20.14 4.47 -8.42
CA ASN A 157 -20.38 5.49 -7.39
C ASN A 157 -19.52 6.74 -7.60
N PHE A 158 -18.21 6.55 -7.83
CA PHE A 158 -17.29 7.65 -8.15
C PHE A 158 -17.76 8.46 -9.37
N ASN A 159 -18.19 7.79 -10.43
CA ASN A 159 -18.63 8.44 -11.66
C ASN A 159 -19.97 9.17 -11.50
N ALA A 160 -20.80 8.75 -10.53
CA ALA A 160 -22.08 9.37 -10.22
C ALA A 160 -21.93 10.65 -9.35
N GLU A 161 -20.76 10.91 -8.76
CA GLU A 161 -20.56 12.07 -7.90
C GLU A 161 -20.60 13.40 -8.68
N PRO A 162 -21.30 14.44 -8.15
CA PRO A 162 -21.36 15.75 -8.80
C PRO A 162 -19.97 16.35 -9.00
N GLY A 163 -19.64 16.70 -10.25
CA GLY A 163 -18.36 17.30 -10.60
C GLY A 163 -17.19 16.30 -10.72
N ALA A 164 -17.43 15.00 -10.53
CA ALA A 164 -16.44 13.99 -10.79
C ALA A 164 -16.13 13.91 -12.29
N ARG A 165 -14.84 13.96 -12.64
CA ARG A 165 -14.41 13.64 -14.00
C ARG A 165 -14.43 12.13 -14.18
N ALA A 166 -15.49 11.65 -14.84
CA ALA A 166 -15.74 10.24 -15.06
C ALA A 166 -14.52 9.48 -15.60
N MET A 167 -14.34 8.26 -15.12
CA MET A 167 -13.27 7.34 -15.51
C MET A 167 -13.88 6.06 -16.07
N ASN A 168 -13.27 5.56 -17.15
CA ASN A 168 -13.59 4.25 -17.70
C ASN A 168 -12.42 3.31 -17.41
N LEU A 169 -12.50 2.57 -16.31
CA LEU A 169 -11.48 1.61 -15.88
C LEU A 169 -11.99 0.19 -16.13
N VAL A 170 -11.10 -0.66 -16.65
CA VAL A 170 -11.34 -2.10 -16.78
C VAL A 170 -10.47 -2.84 -15.76
N PHE A 171 -11.10 -3.61 -14.89
CA PHE A 171 -10.40 -4.33 -13.83
C PHE A 171 -9.99 -5.74 -14.28
N PHE A 172 -8.70 -5.89 -14.55
CA PHE A 172 -7.98 -7.16 -14.60
C PHE A 172 -7.11 -7.32 -13.35
N VAL A 173 -6.54 -8.51 -13.14
CA VAL A 173 -5.83 -8.87 -11.90
C VAL A 173 -4.79 -7.83 -11.51
N ASP A 174 -3.90 -7.44 -12.42
CA ASP A 174 -2.85 -6.47 -12.09
C ASP A 174 -3.42 -5.08 -11.76
N ALA A 175 -4.46 -4.62 -12.46
CA ALA A 175 -5.09 -3.33 -12.17
C ALA A 175 -5.68 -3.30 -10.75
N MET A 176 -6.35 -4.39 -10.33
CA MET A 176 -6.88 -4.53 -8.98
C MET A 176 -5.77 -4.58 -7.94
N GLU A 177 -4.70 -5.35 -8.19
CA GLU A 177 -3.55 -5.41 -7.30
C GLU A 177 -2.88 -4.04 -7.15
N HIS A 178 -2.65 -3.32 -8.25
CA HIS A 178 -2.06 -1.99 -8.23
C HIS A 178 -2.93 -0.97 -7.50
N LEU A 179 -4.25 -1.01 -7.69
CA LEU A 179 -5.17 -0.18 -6.93
C LEU A 179 -5.06 -0.47 -5.43
N CYS A 180 -5.08 -1.74 -5.02
CA CYS A 180 -4.95 -2.12 -3.61
C CYS A 180 -3.59 -1.70 -3.02
N ARG A 181 -2.50 -1.77 -3.81
CA ARG A 181 -1.17 -1.25 -3.42
C ARG A 181 -1.24 0.25 -3.16
N ILE A 182 -1.75 1.02 -4.11
CA ILE A 182 -1.85 2.48 -4.00
C ILE A 182 -2.70 2.84 -2.78
N HIS A 183 -3.88 2.22 -2.65
CA HIS A 183 -4.78 2.41 -1.52
C HIS A 183 -4.08 2.18 -0.17
N ARG A 184 -3.40 1.03 -0.02
CA ARG A 184 -2.66 0.72 1.21
C ARG A 184 -1.60 1.77 1.49
N ILE A 185 -0.85 2.22 0.49
CA ILE A 185 0.23 3.19 0.68
C ILE A 185 -0.33 4.54 1.12
N ILE A 186 -1.38 5.06 0.50
CA ILE A 186 -1.94 6.37 0.87
C ILE A 186 -2.57 6.37 2.27
N ARG A 187 -3.13 5.23 2.72
CA ARG A 187 -3.69 5.07 4.07
C ARG A 187 -2.63 5.00 5.16
N GLN A 188 -1.38 4.69 4.80
CA GLN A 188 -0.30 4.66 5.77
C GLN A 188 0.19 6.07 6.12
N PRO A 189 0.49 6.34 7.40
CA PRO A 189 1.03 7.63 7.80
C PRO A 189 2.38 7.85 7.11
N ARG A 190 2.56 9.04 6.53
CA ARG A 190 3.73 9.42 5.71
C ARG A 190 3.96 8.48 4.50
N GLY A 191 2.90 7.83 4.02
CA GLY A 191 2.95 6.97 2.85
C GLY A 191 3.21 7.75 1.57
N ASN A 192 4.16 7.27 0.76
CA ASN A 192 4.44 7.79 -0.58
C ASN A 192 4.81 6.63 -1.51
N ALA A 193 4.56 6.83 -2.81
CA ALA A 193 4.84 5.85 -3.85
C ALA A 193 5.33 6.52 -5.12
N LEU A 194 6.33 5.93 -5.76
CA LEU A 194 6.71 6.25 -7.13
C LEU A 194 6.03 5.27 -8.09
N LEU A 195 5.10 5.77 -8.91
CA LEU A 195 4.36 4.94 -9.86
C LEU A 195 5.07 4.86 -11.22
N VAL A 196 5.83 3.79 -11.42
CA VAL A 196 6.58 3.54 -12.66
C VAL A 196 5.76 2.67 -13.60
N GLY A 197 5.60 3.10 -14.85
CA GLY A 197 4.88 2.36 -15.88
C GLY A 197 4.80 3.14 -17.20
N LEU A 198 4.46 2.43 -18.27
CA LEU A 198 4.28 3.04 -19.59
C LEU A 198 3.09 4.02 -19.59
N GLY A 199 3.07 4.94 -20.55
CA GLY A 199 1.91 5.79 -20.80
C GLY A 199 0.64 4.95 -21.03
N GLY A 200 -0.48 5.37 -20.44
CA GLY A 200 -1.75 4.65 -20.56
C GLY A 200 -1.95 3.48 -19.59
N SER A 201 -0.99 3.15 -18.72
CA SER A 201 -1.12 2.03 -17.76
C SER A 201 -2.11 2.29 -16.60
N GLY A 202 -2.87 3.38 -16.64
CA GLY A 202 -3.90 3.71 -15.64
C GLY A 202 -3.39 4.35 -14.34
N ARG A 203 -2.10 4.71 -14.22
CA ARG A 203 -1.51 5.29 -12.99
C ARG A 203 -2.37 6.39 -12.35
N THR A 204 -2.78 7.38 -13.14
CA THR A 204 -3.62 8.49 -12.67
C THR A 204 -5.01 8.01 -12.25
N SER A 205 -5.68 7.22 -13.11
CA SER A 205 -7.05 6.77 -12.86
C SER A 205 -7.15 5.83 -11.65
N LEU A 206 -6.20 4.90 -11.50
CA LEU A 206 -6.12 4.01 -10.34
C LEU A 206 -5.81 4.80 -9.06
N THR A 207 -4.97 5.83 -9.13
CA THR A 207 -4.69 6.70 -7.97
C THR A 207 -5.93 7.49 -7.55
N ARG A 208 -6.68 8.02 -8.51
CA ARG A 208 -7.94 8.74 -8.25
C ARG A 208 -8.97 7.83 -7.58
N LEU A 209 -9.14 6.61 -8.09
CA LEU A 209 -10.08 5.65 -7.48
C LEU A 209 -9.59 5.15 -6.10
N ALA A 210 -8.29 4.94 -5.93
CA ALA A 210 -7.74 4.58 -4.62
C ALA A 210 -7.92 5.72 -3.59
N ALA A 211 -7.67 6.97 -3.99
CA ALA A 211 -7.92 8.14 -3.15
C ALA A 211 -9.40 8.28 -2.82
N TYR A 212 -10.27 8.04 -3.81
CA TYR A 212 -11.71 8.01 -3.60
C TYR A 212 -12.08 7.00 -2.52
N LEU A 213 -11.68 5.74 -2.66
CA LEU A 213 -11.95 4.67 -1.68
C LEU A 213 -11.43 4.97 -0.27
N ALA A 214 -10.36 5.76 -0.16
CA ALA A 214 -9.82 6.23 1.11
C ALA A 214 -10.55 7.44 1.70
N GLY A 215 -11.47 8.06 0.96
CA GLY A 215 -12.16 9.31 1.31
C GLY A 215 -11.27 10.54 1.16
N TYR A 216 -10.20 10.45 0.36
CA TYR A 216 -9.17 11.49 0.22
C TYR A 216 -9.37 12.29 -1.06
N GLN A 217 -9.08 13.59 -0.99
CA GLN A 217 -9.10 14.44 -2.17
C GLN A 217 -7.75 14.40 -2.89
N VAL A 218 -7.77 14.20 -4.21
CA VAL A 218 -6.56 14.32 -5.02
C VAL A 218 -6.24 15.79 -5.26
N PHE A 219 -5.03 16.20 -4.92
CA PHE A 219 -4.45 17.48 -5.26
C PHE A 219 -3.39 17.26 -6.35
N SER A 220 -3.47 18.01 -7.43
CA SER A 220 -2.51 17.96 -8.54
C SER A 220 -2.30 19.39 -9.03
N ILE A 221 -1.07 19.73 -9.41
CA ILE A 221 -0.76 21.06 -9.94
C ILE A 221 -1.17 21.19 -11.41
N GLU A 222 -1.44 22.41 -11.85
CA GLU A 222 -1.77 22.72 -13.25
C GLU A 222 -0.67 23.59 -13.86
N ILE A 223 0.11 22.99 -14.77
CA ILE A 223 1.21 23.69 -15.42
C ILE A 223 0.67 24.61 -16.53
N ASN A 224 1.14 25.85 -16.52
CA ASN A 224 0.95 26.82 -17.58
C ASN A 224 2.31 27.34 -18.09
N LYS A 225 2.32 28.14 -19.17
CA LYS A 225 3.57 28.64 -19.80
C LYS A 225 4.46 29.49 -18.87
N LYS A 226 3.90 30.05 -17.81
CA LYS A 226 4.61 30.91 -16.84
C LYS A 226 4.81 30.20 -15.50
N TYR A 227 4.55 28.89 -15.42
CA TYR A 227 4.67 28.15 -14.18
C TYR A 227 6.14 28.02 -13.80
N ASP A 228 6.49 28.52 -12.63
CA ASP A 228 7.83 28.61 -12.08
C ASP A 228 7.88 28.08 -10.64
N THR A 229 9.03 28.25 -10.00
CA THR A 229 9.24 27.79 -8.61
C THR A 229 8.36 28.52 -7.62
N ASP A 230 8.12 29.82 -7.81
CA ASP A 230 7.23 30.59 -6.93
C ASP A 230 5.78 30.08 -7.03
N SER A 231 5.31 29.82 -8.26
CA SER A 231 4.00 29.21 -8.51
C SER A 231 3.86 27.84 -7.83
N PHE A 232 4.90 27.01 -7.90
CA PHE A 232 4.94 25.71 -7.22
C PHE A 232 4.87 25.84 -5.70
N HIS A 233 5.61 26.79 -5.12
CA HIS A 233 5.58 27.04 -3.68
C HIS A 233 4.22 27.56 -3.20
N GLU A 234 3.49 28.34 -4.00
CA GLU A 234 2.11 28.74 -3.69
C GLU A 234 1.13 27.56 -3.73
N ASP A 235 1.28 26.64 -4.69
CA ASP A 235 0.49 25.41 -4.74
C ASP A 235 0.75 24.51 -3.51
N LEU A 236 2.03 24.33 -3.14
CA LEU A 236 2.40 23.61 -1.93
C LEU A 236 1.85 24.29 -0.67
N ARG A 237 1.90 25.62 -0.60
CA ARG A 237 1.30 26.37 0.52
C ARG A 237 -0.21 26.16 0.58
N THR A 238 -0.89 26.10 -0.55
CA THR A 238 -2.32 25.79 -0.62
C THR A 238 -2.61 24.38 -0.12
N LEU A 239 -1.80 23.41 -0.54
CA LEU A 239 -1.86 22.03 -0.06
C LEU A 239 -1.67 21.96 1.46
N TYR A 240 -0.61 22.56 2.00
CA TYR A 240 -0.30 22.58 3.42
C TYR A 240 -1.35 23.30 4.26
N LYS A 241 -1.94 24.39 3.76
CA LYS A 241 -3.07 25.05 4.43
C LYS A 241 -4.31 24.16 4.49
N ALA A 242 -4.56 23.35 3.46
CA ALA A 242 -5.70 22.44 3.45
C ALA A 242 -5.51 21.25 4.40
N THR A 243 -4.30 20.68 4.46
CA THR A 243 -3.98 19.50 5.29
C THR A 243 -3.65 19.86 6.74
N GLY A 244 -2.95 20.98 6.98
CA GLY A 244 -2.55 21.46 8.30
C GLY A 244 -3.51 22.47 8.94
N GLY A 245 -4.50 22.98 8.19
CA GLY A 245 -5.49 23.93 8.69
C GLY A 245 -6.52 23.30 9.65
N PRO A 246 -7.48 24.10 10.18
CA PRO A 246 -8.44 23.64 11.20
C PRO A 246 -9.29 22.44 10.78
N ARG A 247 -9.56 22.30 9.48
CA ARG A 247 -10.38 21.23 8.89
C ARG A 247 -9.62 19.93 8.63
N LYS A 248 -8.28 19.93 8.72
CA LYS A 248 -7.39 18.77 8.52
C LYS A 248 -7.81 17.85 7.36
N GLN A 249 -7.93 18.41 6.16
CA GLN A 249 -8.41 17.63 5.01
C GLN A 249 -7.38 16.57 4.62
N GLN A 250 -7.85 15.34 4.43
CA GLN A 250 -7.01 14.27 3.90
C GLN A 250 -6.85 14.42 2.39
N ARG A 251 -5.59 14.55 1.94
CA ARG A 251 -5.26 14.81 0.53
C ARG A 251 -4.16 13.89 0.03
N VAL A 252 -4.28 13.47 -1.22
CA VAL A 252 -3.22 12.79 -1.97
C VAL A 252 -2.62 13.79 -2.95
N PHE A 253 -1.34 14.14 -2.77
CA PHE A 253 -0.63 14.91 -3.77
C PHE A 253 -0.21 13.99 -4.92
N TYR A 254 -0.80 14.18 -6.09
CA TYR A 254 -0.43 13.48 -7.32
C TYR A 254 0.44 14.38 -8.19
N PHE A 255 1.66 13.91 -8.47
CA PHE A 255 2.66 14.63 -9.23
C PHE A 255 3.24 13.72 -10.33
N SER A 256 3.11 14.15 -11.58
CA SER A 256 3.55 13.44 -12.79
C SER A 256 4.87 14.03 -13.30
N ASP A 257 5.61 13.20 -14.02
CA ASP A 257 6.77 13.59 -14.84
C ASP A 257 6.51 14.81 -15.74
N ASN A 258 5.36 14.88 -16.41
CA ASN A 258 4.97 15.99 -17.26
C ASN A 258 4.78 17.33 -16.51
N GLN A 259 4.76 17.31 -15.18
CA GLN A 259 4.62 18.49 -14.34
C GLN A 259 5.98 19.01 -13.83
N ILE A 260 7.09 18.31 -14.12
CA ILE A 260 8.44 18.73 -13.73
C ILE A 260 8.95 19.77 -14.72
N VAL A 261 8.72 21.05 -14.40
CA VAL A 261 9.23 22.18 -15.19
C VAL A 261 10.67 22.52 -14.79
N ASN A 262 10.98 22.42 -13.50
CA ASN A 262 12.31 22.70 -12.94
C ASN A 262 12.75 21.52 -12.04
N SER A 263 14.03 21.14 -12.09
CA SER A 263 14.60 20.09 -11.26
C SER A 263 14.52 20.40 -9.76
N THR A 264 14.47 21.68 -9.38
CA THR A 264 14.32 22.10 -7.99
C THR A 264 13.03 21.60 -7.35
N PHE A 265 11.98 21.32 -8.13
CA PHE A 265 10.72 20.78 -7.59
C PHE A 265 10.93 19.41 -6.94
N LEU A 266 11.87 18.61 -7.47
CA LEU A 266 12.18 17.30 -6.90
C LEU A 266 12.96 17.43 -5.58
N GLU A 267 13.75 18.48 -5.42
CA GLU A 267 14.45 18.80 -4.18
C GLU A 267 13.42 19.19 -3.10
N ASP A 268 12.46 20.05 -3.43
CA ASP A 268 11.37 20.45 -2.54
C ASP A 268 10.51 19.25 -2.11
N ILE A 269 10.13 18.38 -3.06
CA ILE A 269 9.39 17.14 -2.75
C ILE A 269 10.22 16.23 -1.84
N ASN A 270 11.52 16.10 -2.09
CA ASN A 270 12.40 15.27 -1.26
C ASN A 270 12.51 15.80 0.18
N ASN A 271 12.58 17.12 0.36
CA ASN A 271 12.60 17.77 1.67
C ASN A 271 11.28 17.52 2.43
N MET A 272 10.14 17.71 1.74
CA MET A 272 8.82 17.40 2.27
C MET A 272 8.70 15.93 2.72
N LEU A 273 9.24 14.98 1.96
CA LEU A 273 9.17 13.55 2.31
C LEU A 273 10.14 13.16 3.44
N SER A 274 11.29 13.83 3.53
CA SER A 274 12.36 13.47 4.46
C SER A 274 12.16 14.10 5.84
N VAL A 275 11.84 15.39 5.88
CA VAL A 275 11.76 16.20 7.10
C VAL A 275 10.30 16.56 7.43
N GLY A 276 9.43 16.63 6.42
CA GLY A 276 8.05 17.10 6.59
C GLY A 276 7.94 18.62 6.66
N GLU A 277 9.00 19.32 6.25
CA GLU A 277 9.13 20.77 6.17
C GLU A 277 9.36 21.22 4.73
#